data_AF-A0A6B2G543-F1
#
_entry.id   AF-A0A6B2G543-F1
#
_cell.length_a   1.000
_cell.length_b   1.000
_cell.length_c   1.000
_cell.angle_alpha   90.00
_cell.angle_beta   90.00
_cell.angle_gamma   90.00
#
_symmetry.space_group_name_H-M   'P 1'
#
loop_
_entity.id
_entity.type
_entity.pdbx_description
1 polymer ?
#
loop_
_entity_poly.entity_id
_entity_poly.type
_entity_poly.pdbx_seq_one_letter_code
_entity_poly.pdbx_strand_id
1 'polypeptide(L)'
;IYPVRLNIFNVVIFVDPSSSSFFSMVNLIYRMIMNNFPIRFGVVLVTNNQSSTSLALSRAFSSLMIKSKMASAIKLIHEIFTQDGILNLEKIIKSYKKIDERDSILISSQSHDSDEFLQNSSKFYIDLGFTASPSVVFNGHILDSETVDNNLFYAIVLTYNKIVAEIKRELLAGTMRIARKTEDTFMGGNNFYHKVNFDILNHHQNSLSIYSVSVNDCEFDQNISLNSSQIYYCLLRQGLYLQSSSSSRQTIWTILNLEDERGKKFLLELLGTNFTDPIRLGVIFSYVPFSLNPTVTDVVAELLMKSVNLTDIKQILELDKPDWSFYFKGNLTNIR
;
A
#
# COMPACT_ATOMS: atom_id res chain seq x y z
N ILE A 1 -7.42 -25.88 19.32
CA ILE A 1 -8.17 -25.37 18.16
C ILE A 1 -9.51 -26.09 18.12
N TYR A 2 -10.63 -25.36 18.01
CA TYR A 2 -11.96 -25.95 18.12
C TYR A 2 -12.47 -26.39 16.74
N PRO A 3 -12.84 -27.67 16.53
CA PRO A 3 -13.40 -28.10 15.25
C PRO A 3 -14.79 -27.51 15.07
N VAL A 4 -14.96 -26.60 14.10
CA VAL A 4 -16.23 -25.96 13.78
C VAL A 4 -16.48 -26.05 12.27
N ARG A 5 -17.67 -26.49 11.86
CA ARG A 5 -18.08 -26.57 10.45
C ARG A 5 -18.68 -25.25 9.96
N LEU A 6 -17.96 -24.15 10.20
CA LEU A 6 -18.32 -22.80 9.75
C LEU A 6 -17.11 -22.15 9.10
N ASN A 7 -17.35 -21.35 8.06
CA ASN A 7 -16.28 -20.63 7.38
C ASN A 7 -15.93 -19.33 8.13
N ILE A 8 -15.24 -19.49 9.24
CA ILE A 8 -14.89 -18.39 10.16
C ILE A 8 -13.46 -17.91 9.92
N PHE A 9 -12.53 -18.82 9.66
CA PHE A 9 -11.10 -18.54 9.61
C PHE A 9 -10.57 -18.76 8.19
N ASN A 10 -10.13 -17.67 7.56
CA ASN A 10 -9.60 -17.66 6.20
C ASN A 10 -8.16 -17.13 6.23
N VAL A 11 -7.24 -17.89 5.66
CA VAL A 11 -5.83 -17.51 5.49
C VAL A 11 -5.51 -17.50 4.00
N VAL A 12 -5.02 -16.39 3.49
CA VAL A 12 -4.55 -16.24 2.11
C VAL A 12 -3.06 -15.96 2.13
N ILE A 13 -2.30 -16.75 1.37
CA ILE A 13 -0.84 -16.65 1.28
C ILE A 13 -0.49 -16.21 -0.14
N PHE A 14 0.22 -15.10 -0.25
CA PHE A 14 0.79 -14.57 -1.46
C PHE A 14 2.26 -14.95 -1.49
N VAL A 15 2.67 -15.71 -2.49
CA VAL A 15 4.03 -16.26 -2.54
C VAL A 15 4.51 -16.41 -3.97
N ASP A 16 5.79 -16.10 -4.20
CA ASP A 16 6.46 -16.41 -5.46
C ASP A 16 6.89 -17.88 -5.45
N PRO A 17 6.44 -18.71 -6.41
CA PRO A 17 6.82 -20.12 -6.45
C PRO A 17 8.32 -20.38 -6.65
N SER A 18 9.07 -19.41 -7.15
CA SER A 18 10.53 -19.49 -7.25
C SER A 18 11.26 -19.17 -5.93
N SER A 19 10.55 -18.66 -4.93
CA SER A 19 11.12 -18.40 -3.61
C SER A 19 11.45 -19.70 -2.86
N SER A 20 12.49 -19.66 -2.02
CA SER A 20 12.85 -20.77 -1.13
C SER A 20 11.74 -21.09 -0.11
N SER A 21 10.95 -20.08 0.26
CA SER A 21 9.81 -20.19 1.17
C SER A 21 8.60 -20.91 0.58
N PHE A 22 8.47 -21.00 -0.74
CA PHE A 22 7.28 -21.57 -1.38
C PHE A 22 7.01 -23.01 -0.94
N PHE A 23 8.03 -23.87 -1.01
CA PHE A 23 7.91 -25.27 -0.62
C PHE A 23 7.50 -25.44 0.84
N SER A 24 8.19 -24.74 1.75
CA SER A 24 7.94 -24.87 3.19
C SER A 24 6.53 -24.40 3.56
N MET A 25 6.07 -23.28 2.99
CA MET A 25 4.72 -22.76 3.20
C MET A 25 3.64 -23.69 2.65
N VAL A 26 3.75 -24.13 1.40
CA VAL A 26 2.75 -25.02 0.77
C VAL A 26 2.67 -26.37 1.48
N ASN A 27 3.81 -26.96 1.85
CA ASN A 27 3.86 -28.21 2.60
C ASN A 27 3.27 -28.04 4.01
N LEU A 28 3.51 -26.92 4.69
CA LEU A 28 2.89 -26.63 5.98
C LEU A 28 1.36 -26.55 5.86
N ILE A 29 0.84 -25.80 4.89
CA ILE A 29 -0.61 -25.69 4.62
C ILE A 29 -1.21 -27.07 4.39
N TYR A 30 -0.57 -27.88 3.54
CA TYR A 30 -1.03 -29.23 3.26
C TYR A 30 -1.12 -30.09 4.53
N ARG A 31 -0.09 -30.03 5.40
CA ARG A 31 -0.11 -30.73 6.69
C ARG A 31 -1.21 -30.22 7.62
N MET A 32 -1.51 -28.92 7.62
CA MET A 32 -2.60 -28.36 8.42
C MET A 32 -3.97 -28.84 7.91
N ILE A 33 -4.16 -28.90 6.59
CA ILE A 33 -5.38 -29.42 5.97
C ILE A 33 -5.55 -30.90 6.31
N MET A 34 -4.50 -31.71 6.18
CA MET A 34 -4.55 -33.14 6.50
C MET A 34 -4.83 -33.42 7.98
N ASN A 35 -4.44 -32.51 8.87
CA ASN A 35 -4.75 -32.57 10.31
C ASN A 35 -6.10 -31.92 10.67
N ASN A 36 -6.97 -31.64 9.68
CA ASN A 36 -8.31 -31.07 9.87
C ASN A 36 -8.32 -29.76 10.68
N PHE A 37 -7.32 -28.89 10.45
CA PHE A 37 -7.38 -27.54 11.00
C PHE A 37 -8.62 -26.82 10.43
N PRO A 38 -9.45 -26.17 11.27
CA PRO A 38 -10.68 -25.48 10.87
C PRO A 38 -10.35 -24.09 10.29
N ILE A 39 -9.42 -24.05 9.33
CA ILE A 39 -8.95 -22.86 8.64
C ILE A 39 -9.04 -23.13 7.14
N ARG A 40 -9.66 -22.22 6.41
CA ARG A 40 -9.68 -22.23 4.96
C ARG A 40 -8.41 -21.56 4.44
N PHE A 41 -7.63 -22.29 3.65
CA PHE A 41 -6.40 -21.77 3.06
C PHE A 41 -6.61 -21.42 1.59
N GLY A 42 -6.12 -20.24 1.21
CA GLY A 42 -5.94 -19.80 -0.17
C GLY A 42 -4.46 -19.55 -0.45
N VAL A 43 -4.01 -19.89 -1.66
CA VAL A 43 -2.66 -19.59 -2.14
C VAL A 43 -2.79 -18.81 -3.43
N VAL A 44 -2.15 -17.64 -3.47
CA VAL A 44 -2.08 -16.76 -4.64
C VAL A 44 -0.63 -16.73 -5.10
N LEU A 45 -0.40 -17.15 -6.34
CA LEU A 45 0.95 -17.15 -6.91
C LEU A 45 1.29 -15.76 -7.43
N VAL A 46 2.35 -15.18 -6.89
CA VAL A 46 2.91 -13.91 -7.36
C VAL A 46 4.02 -14.27 -8.35
N THR A 47 3.67 -14.33 -9.64
CA THR A 47 4.60 -14.82 -10.66
C THR A 47 5.44 -13.68 -11.22
N ASN A 48 6.77 -13.87 -11.21
CA ASN A 48 7.67 -13.02 -11.97
C ASN A 48 7.75 -13.50 -13.42
N ASN A 49 7.09 -12.79 -14.34
CA ASN A 49 7.04 -13.13 -15.76
C ASN A 49 8.41 -13.05 -16.47
N GLN A 50 9.44 -12.48 -15.84
CA GLN A 50 10.78 -12.39 -16.41
C GLN A 50 11.58 -13.69 -16.25
N SER A 51 11.24 -14.52 -15.26
CA SER A 51 11.92 -15.80 -15.02
C SER A 51 11.16 -16.95 -15.67
N SER A 52 11.75 -17.56 -16.69
CA SER A 52 11.18 -18.76 -17.35
C SER A 52 10.95 -19.91 -16.38
N THR A 53 11.79 -20.01 -15.34
CA THR A 53 11.68 -21.04 -14.29
C THR A 53 10.52 -20.74 -13.33
N SER A 54 10.36 -19.48 -12.90
CA SER A 54 9.22 -19.06 -12.05
C SER A 54 7.91 -19.27 -12.80
N LEU A 55 7.84 -18.80 -14.05
CA LEU A 55 6.66 -18.94 -14.90
C LEU A 55 6.29 -20.41 -15.17
N ALA A 56 7.27 -21.26 -15.49
CA ALA A 56 7.03 -22.68 -15.71
C ALA A 56 6.51 -23.37 -14.44
N LEU A 57 7.09 -23.07 -13.27
CA LEU A 57 6.60 -23.62 -12.01
C LEU A 57 5.19 -23.13 -11.67
N SER A 58 4.90 -21.85 -11.88
CA SER A 58 3.57 -21.27 -11.69
C SER A 58 2.52 -21.92 -12.59
N ARG A 59 2.84 -22.13 -13.87
CA ARG A 59 1.97 -22.81 -14.84
C ARG A 59 1.73 -24.26 -14.45
N ALA A 60 2.81 -24.99 -14.13
CA ALA A 60 2.74 -26.39 -13.72
C ALA A 60 1.85 -26.57 -12.48
N PHE A 61 2.07 -25.74 -11.45
CA PHE A 61 1.29 -25.79 -10.22
C PHE A 61 -0.18 -25.40 -10.46
N SER A 62 -0.44 -24.30 -11.15
CA SER A 62 -1.80 -23.82 -11.42
C SER A 62 -2.59 -24.81 -12.28
N SER A 63 -1.96 -25.38 -13.31
CA SER A 63 -2.57 -26.39 -14.17
C SER A 63 -3.05 -27.60 -13.37
N LEU A 64 -2.19 -28.15 -12.49
CA LEU A 64 -2.57 -29.30 -11.64
C LEU A 64 -3.64 -28.95 -10.62
N MET A 65 -3.60 -27.73 -10.05
CA MET A 65 -4.63 -27.26 -9.12
C MET A 65 -6.00 -27.17 -9.80
N ILE A 66 -6.05 -26.74 -11.07
CA ILE A 66 -7.29 -26.63 -11.86
C ILE A 66 -7.77 -28.01 -12.36
N LYS A 67 -6.87 -28.81 -12.94
CA LYS A 67 -7.22 -30.06 -13.65
C LYS A 67 -7.25 -31.30 -12.76
N SER A 68 -6.26 -31.45 -11.88
CA SER A 68 -5.90 -32.76 -11.28
C SER A 68 -5.93 -32.78 -9.75
N LYS A 69 -6.56 -31.77 -9.13
CA LYS A 69 -6.75 -31.59 -7.68
C LYS A 69 -5.45 -31.37 -6.89
N MET A 70 -5.61 -30.87 -5.66
CA MET A 70 -4.51 -30.44 -4.78
C MET A 70 -3.41 -31.49 -4.57
N ALA A 71 -3.75 -32.78 -4.43
CA ALA A 71 -2.77 -33.83 -4.17
C ALA A 71 -1.69 -33.95 -5.26
N SER A 72 -2.08 -33.77 -6.54
CA SER A 72 -1.16 -33.82 -7.68
C SER A 72 -0.21 -32.63 -7.67
N ALA A 73 -0.72 -31.44 -7.38
CA ALA A 73 0.09 -30.23 -7.25
C ALA A 73 1.11 -30.36 -6.10
N ILE A 74 0.68 -30.87 -4.94
CA ILE A 74 1.58 -31.11 -3.80
C ILE A 74 2.64 -32.16 -4.13
N LYS A 75 2.27 -33.23 -4.84
CA LYS A 75 3.23 -34.24 -5.32
C LYS A 75 4.29 -33.62 -6.22
N LEU A 76 3.91 -32.76 -7.16
CA LEU A 76 4.86 -32.05 -8.03
C LEU A 76 5.87 -31.25 -7.20
N ILE A 77 5.38 -30.48 -6.22
CA ILE A 77 6.20 -29.66 -5.35
C ILE A 77 7.15 -30.52 -4.52
N HIS A 78 6.69 -31.66 -3.98
CA HIS A 78 7.60 -32.60 -3.34
C HIS A 78 8.67 -33.12 -4.31
N GLU A 79 8.31 -33.60 -5.51
CA GLU A 79 9.29 -34.11 -6.47
C GLU A 79 10.37 -33.09 -6.85
N ILE A 80 9.99 -31.82 -6.99
CA ILE A 80 10.90 -30.73 -7.37
C ILE A 80 11.83 -30.36 -6.21
N PHE A 81 11.34 -30.30 -4.97
CA PHE A 81 12.10 -29.75 -3.84
C PHE A 81 12.77 -30.80 -2.95
N THR A 82 12.42 -32.09 -3.04
CA THR A 82 13.12 -33.16 -2.31
C THR A 82 14.36 -33.68 -3.02
N GLN A 83 14.49 -33.43 -4.33
CA GLN A 83 15.72 -33.75 -5.07
C GLN A 83 16.70 -32.61 -4.84
N ASP A 84 17.81 -32.85 -4.14
CA ASP A 84 18.85 -31.84 -3.94
C ASP A 84 19.28 -31.23 -5.29
N GLY A 85 19.19 -29.91 -5.41
CA GLY A 85 19.60 -29.20 -6.62
C GLY A 85 18.86 -27.89 -6.88
N ILE A 86 19.51 -27.01 -7.63
CA ILE A 86 19.01 -25.70 -8.06
C ILE A 86 17.69 -25.89 -8.83
N LEU A 87 16.67 -25.09 -8.51
CA LEU A 87 15.43 -25.04 -9.27
C LEU A 87 15.73 -24.62 -10.71
N ASN A 88 15.45 -25.50 -11.68
CA ASN A 88 15.65 -25.22 -13.09
C ASN A 88 14.46 -25.74 -13.93
N LEU A 89 14.37 -25.24 -15.16
CA LEU A 89 13.27 -25.54 -16.08
C LEU A 89 13.15 -27.03 -16.41
N GLU A 90 14.28 -27.70 -16.69
CA GLU A 90 14.31 -29.11 -17.06
C GLU A 90 13.74 -30.01 -15.95
N LYS A 91 14.09 -29.71 -14.69
CA LYS A 91 13.60 -30.42 -13.51
C LYS A 91 12.09 -30.26 -13.35
N ILE A 92 11.56 -29.06 -13.59
CA ILE A 92 10.12 -28.78 -13.53
C ILE A 92 9.39 -29.61 -14.60
N ILE A 93 9.85 -29.55 -15.85
CA ILE A 93 9.23 -30.29 -16.97
C ILE A 93 9.28 -31.80 -16.72
N LYS A 94 10.44 -32.32 -16.30
CA LYS A 94 10.62 -33.76 -16.01
C LYS A 94 9.74 -34.23 -14.86
N SER A 95 9.59 -33.43 -13.81
CA SER A 95 8.74 -33.76 -12.66
C SER A 95 7.25 -33.69 -13.03
N TYR A 96 6.86 -32.67 -13.80
CA TYR A 96 5.49 -32.57 -14.30
C TYR A 96 5.12 -33.71 -15.24
N LYS A 97 6.02 -34.11 -16.14
CA LYS A 97 5.79 -35.21 -17.09
C LYS A 97 5.42 -36.54 -16.42
N LYS A 98 5.93 -36.80 -15.21
CA LYS A 98 5.58 -37.99 -14.43
C LYS A 98 4.14 -37.98 -13.87
N ILE A 99 3.54 -36.79 -13.80
CA ILE A 99 2.18 -36.58 -13.29
C ILE A 99 1.20 -36.43 -14.45
N ASP A 100 1.56 -35.61 -15.43
CA ASP A 100 0.79 -35.38 -16.65
C ASP A 100 1.74 -35.24 -17.85
N GLU A 101 1.81 -36.30 -18.65
CA GLU A 101 2.69 -36.37 -19.81
C GLU A 101 2.22 -35.47 -20.97
N ARG A 102 0.90 -35.32 -21.15
CA ARG A 102 0.32 -34.65 -22.33
C ARG A 102 0.61 -33.16 -22.34
N ASP A 103 0.49 -32.52 -21.17
CA ASP A 103 0.64 -31.07 -21.03
C ASP A 103 2.06 -30.64 -20.64
N SER A 104 2.99 -31.60 -20.45
CA SER A 104 4.35 -31.30 -19.98
C SER A 104 5.12 -30.33 -20.87
N ILE A 105 4.88 -30.38 -22.19
CA ILE A 105 5.54 -29.51 -23.18
C ILE A 105 4.95 -28.09 -23.18
N LEU A 106 3.66 -27.97 -22.82
CA LEU A 106 2.90 -26.71 -22.81
C LEU A 106 3.28 -25.78 -21.65
N ILE A 107 3.93 -26.30 -20.61
CA ILE A 107 4.37 -25.46 -19.49
C ILE A 107 5.47 -24.49 -19.91
N SER A 108 6.32 -24.92 -20.84
CA SER A 108 7.42 -24.13 -21.40
C SER A 108 7.07 -23.41 -22.70
N SER A 109 5.85 -23.55 -23.22
CA SER A 109 5.46 -22.87 -24.47
C SER A 109 5.30 -21.37 -24.27
N GLN A 110 5.21 -20.63 -25.38
CA GLN A 110 5.06 -19.19 -25.37
C GLN A 110 3.76 -18.75 -24.67
N SER A 111 2.68 -19.51 -24.85
CA SER A 111 1.39 -19.32 -24.18
C SER A 111 0.93 -20.59 -23.48
N HIS A 112 0.19 -20.42 -22.39
CA HIS A 112 -0.44 -21.50 -21.63
C HIS A 112 -1.80 -21.03 -21.07
N ASP A 113 -2.77 -21.95 -20.94
CA ASP A 113 -4.14 -21.63 -20.49
C ASP A 113 -4.20 -20.96 -19.11
N SER A 114 -3.19 -21.22 -18.27
CA SER A 114 -3.10 -20.62 -16.92
C SER A 114 -2.53 -19.19 -16.92
N ASP A 115 -2.03 -18.68 -18.05
CA ASP A 115 -1.35 -17.38 -18.08
C ASP A 115 -2.28 -16.23 -17.69
N GLU A 116 -3.52 -16.24 -18.15
CA GLU A 116 -4.52 -15.22 -17.77
C GLU A 116 -4.80 -15.25 -16.25
N PHE A 117 -4.94 -16.45 -15.69
CA PHE A 117 -5.14 -16.62 -14.24
C PHE A 117 -3.94 -16.11 -13.42
N LEU A 118 -2.71 -16.39 -13.88
CA LEU A 118 -1.48 -15.93 -13.24
C LEU A 118 -1.32 -14.41 -13.34
N GLN A 119 -1.64 -13.83 -14.50
CA GLN A 119 -1.64 -12.37 -14.68
C GLN A 119 -2.65 -11.69 -13.77
N ASN A 120 -3.86 -12.23 -13.68
CA ASN A 120 -4.90 -11.72 -12.78
C ASN A 120 -4.49 -11.88 -11.30
N SER A 121 -3.80 -12.96 -10.94
CA SER A 121 -3.27 -13.19 -9.59
C SER A 121 -2.20 -12.16 -9.21
N SER A 122 -1.23 -11.92 -10.10
CA SER A 122 -0.19 -10.90 -9.89
C SER A 122 -0.79 -9.49 -9.87
N LYS A 123 -1.77 -9.20 -10.73
CA LYS A 123 -2.49 -7.92 -10.73
C LYS A 123 -3.24 -7.71 -9.41
N PHE A 124 -3.97 -8.72 -8.95
CA PHE A 124 -4.68 -8.68 -7.68
C PHE A 124 -3.74 -8.37 -6.49
N TYR A 125 -2.56 -9.00 -6.47
CA TYR A 125 -1.54 -8.72 -5.46
C TYR A 125 -1.07 -7.25 -5.46
N ILE A 126 -0.84 -6.67 -6.66
CA ILE A 126 -0.44 -5.26 -6.83
C ILE A 126 -1.59 -4.32 -6.48
N ASP A 127 -2.82 -4.64 -6.89
CA ASP A 127 -4.02 -3.83 -6.64
C ASP A 127 -4.33 -3.75 -5.14
N LEU A 128 -4.07 -4.83 -4.38
CA LEU A 128 -4.12 -4.84 -2.92
C LEU A 128 -3.03 -3.98 -2.27
N GLY A 129 -1.99 -3.59 -3.00
CA GLY A 129 -0.91 -2.74 -2.51
C GLY A 129 0.23 -3.49 -1.81
N PHE A 130 0.32 -4.81 -1.98
CA PHE A 130 1.46 -5.58 -1.50
C PHE A 130 2.70 -5.35 -2.36
N THR A 131 3.84 -5.17 -1.69
CA THR A 131 5.14 -4.92 -2.33
C THR A 131 6.14 -6.05 -2.07
N ALA A 132 6.02 -6.77 -0.94
CA ALA A 132 6.94 -7.83 -0.53
C ALA A 132 6.28 -9.22 -0.51
N SER A 133 6.94 -10.20 -1.12
CA SER A 133 6.54 -11.61 -1.13
C SER A 133 7.59 -12.42 -0.35
N PRO A 134 7.19 -13.29 0.59
CA PRO A 134 5.81 -13.72 0.86
C PRO A 134 5.01 -12.73 1.73
N SER A 135 3.69 -12.69 1.52
CA SER A 135 2.73 -11.95 2.35
C SER A 135 1.59 -12.86 2.79
N VAL A 136 1.16 -12.78 4.05
CA VAL A 136 0.11 -13.65 4.59
C VAL A 136 -1.00 -12.82 5.22
N VAL A 137 -2.25 -13.12 4.87
CA VAL A 137 -3.44 -12.41 5.34
C VAL A 137 -4.35 -13.39 6.06
N PHE A 138 -4.71 -13.09 7.31
CA PHE A 138 -5.66 -13.88 8.11
C PHE A 138 -6.90 -13.02 8.38
N ASN A 139 -8.06 -13.40 7.82
CA ASN A 139 -9.34 -12.67 7.96
C ASN A 139 -9.19 -11.15 7.67
N GLY A 140 -8.35 -10.79 6.69
CA GLY A 140 -8.06 -9.40 6.32
C GLY A 140 -6.95 -8.72 7.15
N HIS A 141 -6.45 -9.34 8.22
CA HIS A 141 -5.27 -8.86 8.94
C HIS A 141 -3.99 -9.35 8.26
N ILE A 142 -3.10 -8.43 7.87
CA ILE A 142 -1.78 -8.76 7.34
C ILE A 142 -0.89 -9.24 8.49
N LEU A 143 -0.33 -10.45 8.37
CA LEU A 143 0.61 -10.96 9.35
C LEU A 143 1.96 -10.28 9.19
N ASP A 144 2.64 -10.08 10.32
CA ASP A 144 3.97 -9.50 10.35
C ASP A 144 5.00 -10.38 9.62
N SER A 145 5.78 -9.79 8.71
CA SER A 145 6.72 -10.51 7.86
C SER A 145 7.80 -11.24 8.65
N GLU A 146 8.32 -10.64 9.73
CA GLU A 146 9.36 -11.28 10.55
C GLU A 146 8.81 -12.54 11.24
N THR A 147 7.59 -12.48 11.76
CA THR A 147 6.96 -13.67 12.36
C THR A 147 6.67 -14.77 11.33
N VAL A 148 6.27 -14.39 10.12
CA VAL A 148 5.98 -15.32 9.02
C VAL A 148 7.26 -16.02 8.55
N ASP A 149 8.34 -15.27 8.35
CA ASP A 149 9.62 -15.79 7.88
C ASP A 149 10.26 -16.73 8.91
N ASN A 150 10.14 -16.40 10.19
CA ASN A 150 10.64 -17.24 11.28
C ASN A 150 9.79 -18.51 11.46
N ASN A 151 8.47 -18.37 11.59
CA ASN A 151 7.57 -19.50 11.83
C ASN A 151 6.10 -19.18 11.47
N LEU A 152 5.74 -19.47 10.21
CA LEU A 152 4.37 -19.32 9.72
C LEU A 152 3.31 -20.06 10.57
N PHE A 153 3.61 -21.26 11.07
CA PHE A 153 2.66 -22.01 11.90
C PHE A 153 2.34 -21.25 13.19
N TYR A 154 3.37 -20.74 13.86
CA TYR A 154 3.24 -19.95 15.07
C TYR A 154 2.45 -18.67 14.80
N ALA A 155 2.75 -17.94 13.72
CA ALA A 155 2.03 -16.73 13.33
C ALA A 155 0.53 -16.98 13.11
N ILE A 156 0.17 -18.08 12.42
CA ILE A 156 -1.22 -18.49 12.20
C ILE A 156 -1.91 -18.84 13.53
N VAL A 157 -1.26 -19.63 14.39
CA VAL A 157 -1.85 -20.07 15.67
C VAL A 157 -2.06 -18.89 16.63
N LEU A 158 -1.08 -17.98 16.71
CA LEU A 158 -1.21 -16.76 17.50
C LEU A 158 -2.41 -15.93 17.06
N THR A 159 -2.54 -15.69 15.75
CA THR A 159 -3.62 -14.88 15.18
C THR A 159 -4.98 -15.57 15.35
N TYR A 160 -5.03 -16.89 15.15
CA TYR A 160 -6.23 -17.69 15.43
C TYR A 160 -6.72 -17.51 16.87
N ASN A 161 -5.81 -17.60 17.85
CA ASN A 161 -6.18 -17.44 19.27
C ASN A 161 -6.71 -16.04 19.58
N LYS A 162 -6.13 -14.99 18.97
CA LYS A 162 -6.62 -13.61 19.10
C LYS A 162 -8.05 -13.48 18.57
N ILE A 163 -8.31 -13.98 17.36
CA ILE A 163 -9.64 -13.93 16.74
C ILE A 163 -10.65 -14.74 17.55
N VAL A 164 -10.29 -15.93 18.04
CA VAL A 164 -11.17 -16.73 18.91
C VAL A 164 -11.52 -16.00 20.20
N ALA A 165 -10.57 -15.31 20.83
CA ALA A 165 -10.83 -14.53 22.04
C ALA A 165 -11.81 -13.38 21.75
N GLU A 166 -11.66 -12.72 20.61
CA GLU A 166 -12.57 -11.66 20.16
C GLU A 166 -13.99 -12.20 19.89
N ILE A 167 -14.13 -13.27 19.12
CA ILE A 167 -15.42 -13.92 18.87
C ILE A 167 -16.09 -14.30 20.19
N LYS A 168 -15.35 -14.92 21.12
CA LYS A 168 -15.89 -15.32 22.43
C LYS A 168 -16.41 -14.11 23.21
N ARG A 169 -15.67 -13.00 23.21
CA ARG A 169 -16.07 -11.75 23.87
C ARG A 169 -17.37 -11.20 23.28
N GLU A 170 -17.51 -11.17 21.96
CA GLU A 170 -18.71 -10.67 21.29
C GLU A 170 -19.92 -11.58 21.43
N LEU A 171 -19.72 -12.90 21.40
CA LEU A 171 -20.77 -13.88 21.69
C LEU A 171 -21.30 -13.72 23.12
N LEU A 172 -20.41 -13.55 24.10
CA LEU A 172 -20.80 -13.30 25.50
C LEU A 172 -21.51 -11.96 25.67
N ALA A 173 -21.12 -10.92 24.92
CA ALA A 173 -21.79 -9.63 24.91
C ALA A 173 -23.15 -9.65 24.18
N GLY A 174 -23.48 -10.74 23.47
CA GLY A 174 -24.70 -10.86 22.68
C GLY A 174 -24.73 -10.00 21.42
N THR A 175 -23.60 -9.39 21.03
CA THR A 175 -23.49 -8.52 19.86
C THR A 175 -23.32 -9.30 18.56
N MET A 176 -22.76 -10.52 18.64
CA MET A 176 -22.60 -11.42 17.50
C MET A 176 -23.73 -12.45 17.45
N ARG A 177 -24.45 -12.54 16.33
CA ARG A 177 -25.41 -13.62 16.04
C ARG A 177 -24.84 -14.55 14.98
N ILE A 178 -24.77 -15.85 15.29
CA ILE A 178 -24.22 -16.93 14.44
C ILE A 178 -24.92 -17.02 13.06
N ALA A 179 -26.12 -16.43 12.90
CA ALA A 179 -26.89 -16.45 11.66
C ALA A 179 -26.36 -15.52 10.54
N ARG A 180 -25.48 -14.56 10.84
CA ARG A 180 -24.78 -13.82 9.78
C ARG A 180 -23.64 -14.68 9.25
N LYS A 181 -23.45 -14.71 7.93
CA LYS A 181 -22.23 -15.27 7.31
C LYS A 181 -21.03 -14.71 8.06
N THR A 182 -20.28 -15.58 8.71
CA THR A 182 -19.23 -15.19 9.66
C THR A 182 -18.10 -14.44 8.94
N GLU A 183 -17.93 -14.68 7.64
CA GLU A 183 -17.04 -13.93 6.76
C GLU A 183 -17.41 -12.43 6.72
N ASP A 184 -18.71 -12.14 6.57
CA ASP A 184 -19.26 -10.79 6.52
C ASP A 184 -19.21 -10.10 7.89
N THR A 185 -19.04 -10.84 8.99
CA THR A 185 -18.89 -10.22 10.32
C THR A 185 -17.50 -9.67 10.51
N PHE A 186 -16.48 -10.39 10.02
CA PHE A 186 -15.13 -9.83 9.95
C PHE A 186 -15.09 -8.74 8.90
N MET A 187 -15.34 -9.06 7.62
CA MET A 187 -15.17 -8.12 6.51
C MET A 187 -16.23 -7.00 6.42
N GLY A 188 -17.36 -7.14 7.12
CA GLY A 188 -18.43 -6.13 7.16
C GLY A 188 -18.32 -5.17 8.35
N GLY A 189 -17.24 -5.24 9.13
CA GLY A 189 -16.87 -4.14 10.02
C GLY A 189 -16.49 -2.89 9.22
N ASN A 190 -16.69 -1.69 9.78
CA ASN A 190 -16.40 -0.41 9.11
C ASN A 190 -14.89 -0.13 8.84
N ASN A 191 -14.00 -1.10 9.06
CA ASN A 191 -12.55 -0.88 9.12
C ASN A 191 -11.75 -1.68 8.06
N PHE A 192 -12.37 -2.09 6.96
CA PHE A 192 -11.67 -2.78 5.87
C PHE A 192 -11.37 -1.83 4.73
N TYR A 193 -10.09 -1.79 4.34
CA TYR A 193 -9.62 -1.01 3.21
C TYR A 193 -9.51 -1.89 1.97
N HIS A 194 -9.89 -1.36 0.81
CA HIS A 194 -9.76 -2.06 -0.48
C HIS A 194 -8.32 -2.20 -0.96
N LYS A 195 -7.46 -1.26 -0.57
CA LYS A 195 -6.04 -1.23 -0.92
C LYS A 195 -5.21 -0.83 0.31
N VAL A 196 -4.11 -1.54 0.50
CA VAL A 196 -3.14 -1.33 1.56
C VAL A 196 -2.09 -0.35 1.05
N ASN A 197 -1.72 0.62 1.87
CA ASN A 197 -0.56 1.46 1.61
C ASN A 197 0.41 1.30 2.77
N PHE A 198 1.46 0.50 2.54
CA PHE A 198 2.48 0.23 3.54
C PHE A 198 3.24 1.49 3.94
N ASP A 199 3.36 2.49 3.07
CA ASP A 199 4.00 3.76 3.45
C ASP A 199 3.19 4.47 4.52
N ILE A 200 1.86 4.45 4.42
CA ILE A 200 0.97 5.03 5.43
C ILE A 200 0.93 4.17 6.71
N LEU A 201 0.86 2.85 6.57
CA LEU A 201 0.68 1.93 7.70
C LEU A 201 1.96 1.66 8.49
N ASN A 202 3.12 1.64 7.83
CA ASN A 202 4.41 1.36 8.47
C ASN A 202 5.11 2.63 8.98
N HIS A 203 4.56 3.82 8.71
CA HIS A 203 5.05 5.02 9.35
C HIS A 203 4.70 4.98 10.82
N HIS A 204 5.67 4.51 11.63
CA HIS A 204 5.72 4.83 13.04
C HIS A 204 5.53 6.34 13.21
N GLN A 205 4.76 6.73 14.22
CA GLN A 205 4.37 8.09 14.52
C GLN A 205 5.61 8.99 14.76
N ASN A 206 6.27 9.41 13.69
CA ASN A 206 7.16 10.55 13.71
C ASN A 206 6.27 11.79 13.72
N SER A 207 5.54 11.97 14.82
CA SER A 207 4.68 13.12 15.03
C SER A 207 5.59 14.34 15.18
N LEU A 208 5.59 15.19 14.16
CA LEU A 208 6.33 16.42 14.18
C LEU A 208 5.47 17.49 14.88
N SER A 209 5.87 17.89 16.09
CA SER A 209 5.20 18.99 16.79
C SER A 209 5.53 20.30 16.10
N ILE A 210 4.50 21.07 15.73
CA ILE A 210 4.64 22.41 15.14
C ILE A 210 4.18 23.42 16.18
N TYR A 211 5.08 24.26 16.67
CA TYR A 211 4.77 25.35 17.59
C TYR A 211 4.73 26.67 16.83
N SER A 212 3.66 27.44 17.04
CA SER A 212 3.53 28.77 16.45
C SER A 212 4.60 29.72 16.96
N VAL A 213 5.10 30.57 16.07
CA VAL A 213 6.09 31.62 16.39
C VAL A 213 5.49 32.97 16.02
N SER A 214 5.98 34.05 16.64
CA SER A 214 5.53 35.38 16.26
C SER A 214 5.90 35.66 14.79
N VAL A 215 5.03 36.43 14.12
CA VAL A 215 5.11 36.69 12.67
C VAL A 215 6.46 37.29 12.25
N ASN A 216 7.09 38.05 13.14
CA ASN A 216 8.34 38.75 12.91
C ASN A 216 9.57 37.82 13.04
N ASP A 217 9.44 36.70 13.74
CA ASP A 217 10.56 35.77 13.97
C ASP A 217 10.80 34.84 12.77
N CYS A 218 9.89 34.83 11.79
CA CYS A 218 10.04 34.07 10.54
C CYS A 218 10.73 34.88 9.42
N GLU A 219 11.01 36.16 9.65
CA GLU A 219 11.94 36.92 8.81
C GLU A 219 13.34 36.41 9.17
N PHE A 220 14.00 35.73 8.22
CA PHE A 220 15.33 35.13 8.42
C PHE A 220 16.41 36.22 8.52
N ASP A 221 16.28 37.12 9.50
CA ASP A 221 17.35 37.98 9.92
C ASP A 221 18.39 37.12 10.68
N GLN A 222 19.66 37.36 10.35
CA GLN A 222 20.79 36.47 10.65
C GLN A 222 21.08 36.22 12.15
N ASN A 223 20.25 36.74 13.06
CA ASN A 223 20.45 36.70 14.51
C ASN A 223 19.41 35.89 15.30
N ILE A 224 18.42 35.25 14.66
CA ILE A 224 17.40 34.47 15.37
C ILE A 224 17.70 32.97 15.26
N SER A 225 18.08 32.36 16.38
CA SER A 225 18.21 30.90 16.48
C SER A 225 16.83 30.27 16.73
N LEU A 226 16.18 29.84 15.65
CA LEU A 226 14.93 29.09 15.72
C LEU A 226 15.19 27.61 15.99
N ASN A 227 14.35 26.99 16.81
CA ASN A 227 14.35 25.53 16.96
C ASN A 227 13.70 24.85 15.74
N SER A 228 13.89 23.54 15.57
CA SER A 228 13.38 22.81 14.40
C SER A 228 11.87 22.96 14.21
N SER A 229 11.08 22.94 15.29
CA SER A 229 9.62 23.12 15.23
C SER A 229 9.19 24.50 14.73
N GLN A 230 9.90 25.53 15.16
CA GLN A 230 9.70 26.92 14.75
C GLN A 230 10.06 27.11 13.27
N ILE A 231 11.14 26.47 12.81
CA ILE A 231 11.52 26.45 11.38
C ILE A 231 10.40 25.81 10.54
N TYR A 232 9.84 24.68 10.98
CA TYR A 232 8.72 24.05 10.28
C TYR A 232 7.48 24.93 10.24
N TYR A 233 7.16 25.65 11.31
CA TYR A 233 6.06 26.62 11.31
C TYR A 233 6.26 27.73 10.27
N CYS A 234 7.45 28.32 10.21
CA CYS A 234 7.77 29.37 9.24
C CYS A 234 7.71 28.85 7.79
N LEU A 235 8.15 27.61 7.54
CA LEU A 235 8.02 26.95 6.23
C LEU A 235 6.56 26.72 5.83
N LEU A 236 5.72 26.24 6.75
CA LEU A 236 4.29 26.03 6.48
C LEU A 236 3.54 27.34 6.24
N ARG A 237 3.97 28.44 6.89
CA ARG A 237 3.42 29.78 6.65
C ARG A 237 3.66 30.24 5.21
N GLN A 238 4.80 29.88 4.61
CA GLN A 238 5.14 30.22 3.23
C GLN A 238 4.47 29.28 2.20
N GLY A 239 3.86 28.19 2.64
CA GLY A 239 3.15 27.25 1.78
C GLY A 239 1.85 27.83 1.21
N LEU A 240 1.49 27.38 0.00
CA LEU A 240 0.25 27.79 -0.66
C LEU A 240 -0.93 26.95 -0.16
N TYR A 241 -2.07 27.60 0.09
CA TYR A 241 -3.31 26.91 0.46
C TYR A 241 -4.26 26.89 -0.74
N LEU A 242 -4.62 25.69 -1.19
CA LEU A 242 -5.41 25.51 -2.42
C LEU A 242 -6.92 25.34 -2.14
N GLN A 243 -7.29 24.83 -0.97
CA GLN A 243 -8.68 24.58 -0.61
C GLN A 243 -8.97 25.10 0.79
N SER A 244 -9.44 26.34 0.90
CA SER A 244 -9.82 26.95 2.17
C SER A 244 -11.33 26.87 2.33
N SER A 245 -11.84 25.77 2.90
CA SER A 245 -13.12 25.88 3.59
C SER A 245 -12.85 26.56 4.93
N SER A 246 -13.56 27.65 5.21
CA SER A 246 -13.42 28.44 6.45
C SER A 246 -13.68 27.63 7.72
N SER A 247 -14.26 26.44 7.59
CA SER A 247 -14.57 25.48 8.67
C SER A 247 -13.61 24.29 8.77
N SER A 248 -12.54 24.23 7.98
CA SER A 248 -11.59 23.11 8.00
C SER A 248 -10.81 23.03 9.30
N ARG A 249 -10.91 21.89 10.00
CA ARG A 249 -10.17 21.62 11.25
C ARG A 249 -8.85 20.88 11.03
N GLN A 250 -8.64 20.38 9.81
CA GLN A 250 -7.49 19.56 9.45
C GLN A 250 -6.87 20.09 8.17
N THR A 251 -5.54 20.07 8.11
CA THR A 251 -4.77 20.45 6.93
C THR A 251 -3.91 19.27 6.50
N ILE A 252 -4.03 18.87 5.23
CA ILE A 252 -3.10 17.94 4.59
C ILE A 252 -2.02 18.79 3.93
N TRP A 253 -0.77 18.56 4.34
CA TRP A 253 0.40 19.20 3.77
C TRP A 253 1.10 18.24 2.81
N THR A 254 1.33 18.72 1.59
CA THR A 254 2.02 17.95 0.55
C THR A 254 3.26 18.71 0.10
N ILE A 255 4.40 18.04 0.09
CA ILE A 255 5.65 18.56 -0.48
C ILE A 255 5.80 17.99 -1.89
N LEU A 256 5.91 18.86 -2.89
CA LEU A 256 5.91 18.46 -4.30
C LEU A 256 7.09 19.07 -5.05
N ASN A 257 7.71 18.26 -5.91
CA ASN A 257 8.63 18.76 -6.92
C ASN A 257 7.88 18.89 -8.26
N LEU A 258 7.69 20.13 -8.72
CA LEU A 258 7.02 20.41 -10.00
C LEU A 258 7.92 20.20 -11.21
N GLU A 259 9.22 19.97 -11.06
CA GLU A 259 10.09 19.61 -12.18
C GLU A 259 9.87 18.15 -12.61
N ASP A 260 9.46 17.30 -11.67
CA ASP A 260 9.16 15.90 -11.91
C ASP A 260 7.73 15.73 -12.45
N GLU A 261 7.58 14.95 -13.53
CA GLU A 261 6.28 14.59 -14.08
C GLU A 261 5.38 13.91 -13.04
N ARG A 262 5.97 13.14 -12.12
CA ARG A 262 5.23 12.50 -11.02
C ARG A 262 4.62 13.52 -10.07
N GLY A 263 5.36 14.59 -9.75
CA GLY A 263 4.89 15.67 -8.88
C GLY A 263 3.78 16.50 -9.54
N LYS A 264 3.93 16.79 -10.85
CA LYS A 264 2.86 17.45 -11.63
C LYS A 264 1.59 16.61 -11.65
N LYS A 265 1.71 15.30 -11.93
CA LYS A 265 0.57 14.38 -11.95
C LYS A 265 -0.12 14.28 -10.59
N PHE A 266 0.65 14.18 -9.51
CA PHE A 266 0.10 14.13 -8.16
C PHE A 266 -0.67 15.42 -7.81
N LEU A 267 -0.16 16.60 -8.18
CA LEU A 267 -0.87 17.86 -7.96
C LEU A 267 -2.23 17.89 -8.68
N LEU A 268 -2.27 17.42 -9.93
CA LEU A 268 -3.52 17.34 -10.69
C LEU A 268 -4.53 16.37 -10.07
N GLU A 269 -4.07 15.22 -9.59
CA GLU A 269 -4.91 14.26 -8.87
C GLU A 269 -5.45 14.85 -7.56
N LEU A 270 -4.61 15.59 -6.81
CA LEU A 270 -5.00 16.26 -5.58
C LEU A 270 -6.08 17.32 -5.82
N LEU A 271 -5.91 18.15 -6.86
CA LEU A 271 -6.87 19.19 -7.25
C LEU A 271 -8.18 18.62 -7.79
N GLY A 272 -8.14 17.46 -8.46
CA GLY A 272 -9.32 16.77 -8.95
C GLY A 272 -10.08 15.98 -7.87
N THR A 273 -9.52 15.86 -6.66
CA THR A 273 -10.13 15.10 -5.57
C THR A 273 -11.11 15.96 -4.79
N ASN A 274 -12.39 15.56 -4.81
CA ASN A 274 -13.40 16.16 -3.95
C ASN A 274 -13.36 15.51 -2.56
N PHE A 275 -12.76 16.19 -1.59
CA PHE A 275 -12.80 15.77 -0.19
C PHE A 275 -14.22 15.89 0.36
N THR A 276 -14.71 14.81 0.98
CA THR A 276 -16.05 14.77 1.60
C THR A 276 -16.11 15.59 2.89
N ASP A 277 -14.97 15.66 3.60
CA ASP A 277 -14.80 16.45 4.81
C ASP A 277 -14.15 17.81 4.49
N PRO A 278 -14.39 18.84 5.33
CA PRO A 278 -13.72 20.13 5.19
C PRO A 278 -12.24 20.00 5.57
N ILE A 279 -11.43 19.58 4.60
CA ILE A 279 -9.99 19.46 4.71
C ILE A 279 -9.35 20.62 3.97
N ARG A 280 -8.33 21.21 4.59
CA ARG A 280 -7.48 22.21 3.95
C ARG A 280 -6.31 21.53 3.25
N LEU A 281 -6.04 21.93 2.01
CA LEU A 281 -4.86 21.49 1.28
C LEU A 281 -3.79 22.57 1.35
N GLY A 282 -2.65 22.22 1.93
CA GLY A 282 -1.43 23.04 1.91
C GLY A 282 -0.37 22.37 1.02
N VAL A 283 0.23 23.15 0.12
CA VAL A 283 1.26 22.66 -0.81
C VAL A 283 2.54 23.45 -0.61
N ILE A 284 3.64 22.73 -0.43
CA ILE A 284 5.00 23.27 -0.38
C ILE A 284 5.73 22.75 -1.62
N PHE A 285 6.31 23.67 -2.39
CA PHE A 285 7.11 23.30 -3.55
C PHE A 285 8.57 23.11 -3.14
N SER A 286 9.09 21.92 -3.41
CA SER A 286 10.49 21.57 -3.19
C SER A 286 11.20 21.50 -4.53
N TYR A 287 12.24 22.31 -4.70
CA TYR A 287 13.12 22.27 -5.85
C TYR A 287 14.40 21.52 -5.46
N VAL A 288 14.85 20.59 -6.29
CA VAL A 288 16.21 20.07 -6.17
C VAL A 288 17.07 20.96 -7.06
N PRO A 289 18.06 21.69 -6.52
CA PRO A 289 18.75 22.70 -7.29
C PRO A 289 19.69 22.03 -8.31
N PHE A 290 19.29 22.00 -9.57
CA PHE A 290 20.25 22.08 -10.68
C PHE A 290 20.07 23.41 -11.37
N SER A 291 20.88 24.37 -10.94
CA SER A 291 21.21 25.65 -11.60
C SER A 291 20.04 26.49 -12.14
N LEU A 292 19.85 27.64 -11.49
CA LEU A 292 19.27 28.89 -12.01
C LEU A 292 17.75 28.89 -12.26
N ASN A 293 17.04 29.42 -11.26
CA ASN A 293 15.80 30.19 -11.30
C ASN A 293 14.79 29.88 -12.42
N PRO A 294 13.70 29.20 -12.04
CA PRO A 294 12.39 29.83 -12.19
C PRO A 294 11.69 29.94 -10.82
N THR A 295 11.09 31.10 -10.58
CA THR A 295 10.31 31.37 -9.38
C THR A 295 9.08 30.47 -9.31
N VAL A 296 8.74 30.02 -8.10
CA VAL A 296 7.60 29.12 -7.80
C VAL A 296 6.29 29.60 -8.42
N THR A 297 6.13 30.92 -8.52
CA THR A 297 5.02 31.61 -9.16
C THR A 297 4.87 31.33 -10.65
N ASP A 298 5.96 31.15 -11.39
CA ASP A 298 5.91 31.03 -12.85
C ASP A 298 5.47 29.62 -13.28
N VAL A 299 5.94 28.59 -12.57
CA VAL A 299 5.56 27.19 -12.81
C VAL A 299 4.13 26.92 -12.35
N VAL A 300 3.71 27.50 -11.22
CA VAL A 300 2.33 27.42 -10.72
C VAL A 300 1.37 28.18 -11.64
N ALA A 301 1.76 29.37 -12.14
CA ALA A 301 0.97 30.10 -13.12
C ALA A 301 0.83 29.34 -14.44
N GLU A 302 1.90 28.74 -14.96
CA GLU A 302 1.87 28.01 -16.25
C GLU A 302 1.00 26.73 -16.18
N LEU A 303 0.99 26.04 -15.04
CA LEU A 303 0.15 24.85 -14.81
C LEU A 303 -1.32 25.19 -14.55
N LEU A 304 -1.62 26.29 -13.84
CA LEU A 304 -2.99 26.76 -13.60
C LEU A 304 -3.63 27.34 -14.87
N MET A 305 -2.85 27.98 -15.74
CA MET A 305 -3.30 28.56 -17.01
C MET A 305 -3.74 27.50 -18.05
N LYS A 306 -3.33 26.24 -17.90
CA LYS A 306 -3.68 25.16 -18.84
C LYS A 306 -4.99 24.44 -18.54
N SER A 307 -5.68 24.71 -17.42
CA SER A 307 -6.91 23.96 -17.08
C SER A 307 -8.01 24.67 -16.28
N VAL A 308 -7.91 25.97 -15.99
CA VAL A 308 -8.99 26.68 -15.28
C VAL A 308 -9.27 28.05 -15.92
N ASN A 309 -10.55 28.41 -15.96
CA ASN A 309 -11.06 29.63 -16.58
C ASN A 309 -10.40 30.87 -15.96
N LEU A 310 -9.82 31.72 -16.82
CA LEU A 310 -8.92 32.85 -16.50
C LEU A 310 -9.52 33.96 -15.62
N THR A 311 -10.82 33.94 -15.35
CA THR A 311 -11.52 34.99 -14.60
C THR A 311 -11.41 34.84 -13.08
N ASP A 312 -11.23 33.63 -12.57
CA ASP A 312 -11.22 33.40 -11.11
C ASP A 312 -9.81 33.53 -10.52
N ILE A 313 -8.77 33.36 -11.34
CA ILE A 313 -7.36 33.45 -10.92
C ILE A 313 -6.90 34.90 -10.75
N LYS A 314 -7.47 35.85 -11.53
CA LYS A 314 -7.18 37.29 -11.35
C LYS A 314 -7.66 37.82 -10.00
N GLN A 315 -8.80 37.33 -9.49
CA GLN A 315 -9.30 37.73 -8.17
C GLN A 315 -8.44 37.21 -7.01
N ILE A 316 -7.77 36.07 -7.18
CA ILE A 316 -6.88 35.51 -6.15
C ILE A 316 -5.51 36.20 -6.17
N LEU A 317 -4.98 36.53 -7.35
CA LEU A 317 -3.70 37.27 -7.48
C LEU A 317 -3.83 38.77 -7.19
N GLU A 318 -5.02 39.37 -7.30
CA GLU A 318 -5.25 40.77 -6.88
C GLU A 318 -5.41 40.93 -5.36
N LEU A 319 -5.60 39.85 -4.60
CA LEU A 319 -5.66 39.89 -3.14
C LEU A 319 -4.28 39.82 -2.45
N ASP A 320 -3.19 39.56 -3.18
CA ASP A 320 -1.84 39.41 -2.63
C ASP A 320 -0.83 40.43 -3.18
N LYS A 321 -1.30 41.65 -3.47
CA LYS A 321 -0.42 42.82 -3.52
C LYS A 321 -0.48 43.54 -2.18
N PRO A 322 0.55 43.44 -1.31
CA PRO A 322 0.74 44.47 -0.31
C PRO A 322 1.09 45.75 -1.06
N ASP A 323 0.18 46.72 -1.02
CA ASP A 323 0.42 48.07 -1.49
C ASP A 323 1.39 48.76 -0.52
N TRP A 324 2.69 48.55 -0.74
CA TRP A 324 3.76 49.18 0.04
C TRP A 324 3.86 50.70 -0.20
N SER A 325 3.03 51.28 -1.07
CA SER A 325 3.01 52.72 -1.35
C SER A 325 2.28 53.56 -0.29
N PHE A 326 1.60 52.91 0.67
CA PHE A 326 0.90 53.60 1.77
C PHE A 326 1.75 53.89 3.01
N TYR A 327 2.91 53.22 3.18
CA TYR A 327 3.74 53.33 4.40
C TYR A 327 4.97 54.24 4.29
N PHE A 328 5.25 54.82 3.12
CA PHE A 328 6.31 55.83 2.97
C PHE A 328 5.77 57.12 2.34
N LYS A 329 4.96 57.85 3.10
CA LYS A 329 4.90 59.32 2.99
C LYS A 329 5.63 59.92 4.17
N GLY A 330 6.76 60.55 3.87
CA GLY A 330 7.61 61.21 4.85
C GLY A 330 6.87 62.26 5.67
N ASN A 331 7.03 62.19 6.98
CA ASN A 331 7.80 63.15 7.75
C ASN A 331 7.83 62.64 9.19
N LEU A 332 8.95 62.03 9.57
CA LEU A 332 9.32 61.87 10.98
C LEU A 332 9.69 63.26 11.51
N THR A 333 8.69 64.07 11.80
CA THR A 333 8.81 65.14 12.79
C THR A 333 7.65 65.03 13.75
N ASN A 334 8.04 64.82 15.01
CA ASN A 334 7.30 65.06 16.23
C ASN A 334 6.50 63.92 16.89
N ILE A 335 7.12 63.44 17.99
CA ILE A 335 6.63 63.53 19.37
C ILE A 335 5.69 62.42 19.90
N ARG A 336 6.24 61.77 20.96
CA ARG A 336 5.68 61.11 22.15
C ARG A 336 5.07 59.71 22.03
#